data_AF-A0A7X6PHU1-F1
#
_entry.id   AF-A0A7X6PHU1-F1
#
_cell.length_a   1.000
_cell.length_b   1.000
_cell.length_c   1.000
_cell.angle_alpha   90.00
_cell.angle_beta   90.00
_cell.angle_gamma   90.00
#
_symmetry.space_group_name_H-M   'P 1'
#
loop_
_entity.id
_entity.type
_entity.pdbx_description
1 polymer ?
#
loop_
_entity_poly.entity_id
_entity_poly.type
_entity_poly.pdbx_seq_one_letter_code
_entity_poly.pdbx_strand_id
1 'polypeptide(L)'
;VQVSYAIGLAEPINITVYTKGTGVMPDDEIAKLVRKHFDLRPRGIVEMLDLLRPIYSKTAAYGHFGRNEPEFTWEALDKVPALKAEL
;
A
#
# COMPACT_ATOMS: atom_id res chain seq x y z
N VAL A 1 5.60 -5.40 -5.04
CA VAL A 1 5.86 -5.23 -3.59
C VAL A 1 5.45 -6.50 -2.88
N GLN A 2 6.19 -6.91 -1.86
CA GLN A 2 5.88 -8.05 -1.00
C GLN A 2 5.97 -7.59 0.45
N VAL A 3 5.03 -8.06 1.28
CA VAL A 3 5.03 -7.84 2.73
C VAL A 3 4.79 -9.17 3.45
N SER A 4 5.34 -9.33 4.66
CA SER A 4 5.10 -10.50 5.51
C SER A 4 4.88 -10.10 6.96
N TYR A 5 4.06 -10.87 7.68
CA TYR A 5 3.71 -10.66 9.09
C TYR A 5 3.82 -11.97 9.86
N ALA A 6 4.10 -11.88 11.16
CA ALA A 6 3.86 -12.97 12.10
C ALA A 6 2.58 -12.69 12.90
N ILE A 7 1.83 -13.75 13.19
CA ILE A 7 0.66 -13.67 14.07
C ILE A 7 1.11 -13.08 15.41
N GLY A 8 0.40 -12.04 15.87
CA GLY A 8 0.69 -11.35 17.13
C GLY A 8 1.69 -10.18 17.02
N LEU A 9 2.30 -9.94 15.85
CA LEU A 9 3.14 -8.76 15.62
C LEU A 9 2.42 -7.76 14.71
N ALA A 10 2.41 -6.49 15.15
CA ALA A 10 1.78 -5.41 14.39
C ALA A 10 2.63 -5.00 13.18
N GLU A 11 3.95 -4.89 13.36
CA GLU A 11 4.86 -4.49 12.29
C GLU A 11 5.09 -5.62 11.27
N PRO A 12 5.25 -5.30 9.98
CA PRO A 12 5.67 -6.30 9.00
C PRO A 12 7.10 -6.76 9.30
N ILE A 13 7.34 -8.06 9.20
CA ILE A 13 8.67 -8.67 9.29
C ILE A 13 9.55 -8.20 8.14
N ASN A 14 8.95 -8.09 6.94
CA ASN A 14 9.67 -7.70 5.75
C ASN A 14 8.79 -6.82 4.83
N ILE A 15 9.44 -5.89 4.13
CA ILE A 15 8.90 -5.11 3.02
C ILE A 15 9.92 -5.19 1.89
N THR A 16 9.58 -5.87 0.81
CA THR A 16 10.44 -6.01 -0.38
C THR A 16 9.82 -5.30 -1.57
N VAL A 17 10.62 -4.43 -2.20
CA VAL A 17 10.32 -3.82 -3.49
C VAL A 17 11.19 -4.51 -4.54
N TYR A 18 10.62 -4.71 -5.72
CA TYR A 18 11.35 -5.22 -6.87
C TYR A 18 10.87 -4.47 -8.11
N THR A 19 11.69 -3.56 -8.63
CA THR A 19 11.33 -2.72 -9.79
C THR A 19 11.63 -3.40 -11.13
N LYS A 20 12.25 -4.59 -11.14
CA LYS A 20 12.64 -5.29 -12.38
C LYS A 20 13.52 -4.43 -13.30
N GLY A 21 14.34 -3.56 -12.72
CA GLY A 21 15.29 -2.72 -13.46
C GLY A 21 14.72 -1.43 -14.04
N THR A 22 13.47 -1.06 -13.71
CA THR A 22 12.87 0.22 -14.15
C THR A 22 12.88 1.30 -13.07
N GLY A 23 13.39 0.99 -11.88
CA GLY A 23 13.49 1.94 -10.76
C GLY A 23 14.40 3.12 -11.08
N VAL A 24 14.00 4.31 -10.65
CA VAL A 24 14.82 5.53 -10.71
C VAL A 24 15.84 5.63 -9.57
N MET A 25 15.72 4.75 -8.57
CA MET A 25 16.61 4.62 -7.42
C MET A 25 16.67 3.15 -6.98
N PRO A 26 17.62 2.75 -6.11
CA PRO A 26 17.72 1.39 -5.61
C PRO A 26 16.45 0.87 -4.92
N ASP A 27 16.12 -0.42 -5.11
CA ASP A 27 14.91 -1.05 -4.59
C ASP A 27 14.80 -0.98 -3.05
N ASP A 28 15.93 -1.02 -2.34
CA ASP A 28 16.00 -0.91 -0.88
C ASP A 28 15.70 0.50 -0.38
N GLU A 29 16.11 1.54 -1.12
CA GLU A 29 15.71 2.93 -0.83
C GLU A 29 14.20 3.13 -1.06
N ILE A 30 13.64 2.56 -2.13
CA ILE A 30 12.19 2.59 -2.36
C ILE A 30 11.46 1.88 -1.20
N ALA A 31 11.98 0.74 -0.72
CA ALA A 31 11.41 0.04 0.43
C ALA A 31 11.44 0.90 1.72
N LYS A 32 12.47 1.72 1.93
CA LYS A 32 12.52 2.69 3.03
C LYS A 32 11.45 3.77 2.88
N LEU A 33 11.24 4.30 1.68
CA LEU A 33 10.17 5.26 1.41
C LEU A 33 8.78 4.65 1.64
N VAL A 34 8.56 3.38 1.23
CA VAL A 34 7.32 2.66 1.55
C VAL A 34 7.09 2.61 3.07
N ARG A 35 8.11 2.22 3.84
CA ARG A 35 7.99 2.19 5.31
C ARG A 35 7.75 3.57 5.93
N LYS A 36 8.29 4.64 5.34
CA LYS A 36 8.15 6.02 5.82
C LYS A 36 6.76 6.60 5.55
N HIS A 37 6.18 6.33 4.40
CA HIS A 37 4.94 6.99 3.94
C HIS A 37 3.66 6.15 4.12
N PHE A 38 3.79 4.86 4.40
CA PHE A 38 2.67 3.94 4.58
C PHE A 38 2.77 3.25 5.93
N ASP A 39 1.73 3.42 6.77
CA ASP A 39 1.60 2.64 7.99
C ASP A 39 1.06 1.25 7.64
N LEU A 40 1.97 0.29 7.55
CA LEU A 40 1.66 -1.09 7.15
C LEU A 40 1.28 -1.98 8.34
N ARG A 41 1.09 -1.45 9.54
CA ARG A 41 0.47 -2.25 10.61
C ARG A 41 -0.99 -2.55 10.24
N PRO A 42 -1.59 -3.69 10.64
CA PRO A 42 -2.97 -4.01 10.29
C PRO A 42 -3.97 -2.88 10.61
N ARG A 43 -3.85 -2.24 11.78
CA ARG A 43 -4.68 -1.09 12.14
C ARG A 43 -4.36 0.16 11.30
N GLY A 44 -3.09 0.40 11.02
CA GLY A 44 -2.64 1.50 10.16
C GLY A 44 -3.22 1.42 8.74
N ILE A 45 -3.24 0.21 8.15
CA ILE A 45 -3.85 -0.03 6.84
C ILE A 45 -5.35 0.27 6.87
N VAL A 46 -6.05 -0.20 7.91
CA VAL A 46 -7.49 0.04 8.09
C VAL A 46 -7.80 1.53 8.19
N GLU A 47 -7.00 2.29 8.94
CA GLU A 47 -7.16 3.74 9.11
C GLU A 47 -6.81 4.51 7.83
N MET A 48 -5.66 4.19 7.23
CA MET A 48 -5.17 4.87 6.01
C MET A 48 -6.14 4.70 4.83
N LEU A 49 -6.80 3.55 4.73
CA LEU A 49 -7.72 3.23 3.63
C LEU A 49 -9.20 3.36 4.03
N ASP A 50 -9.50 3.78 5.26
CA ASP A 50 -10.88 3.90 5.76
C ASP A 50 -11.72 2.63 5.49
N LEU A 51 -11.27 1.48 6.01
CA LEU A 51 -11.81 0.16 5.63
C LEU A 51 -13.00 -0.32 6.46
N LEU A 52 -13.32 0.31 7.60
CA LEU A 52 -14.42 -0.10 8.47
C LEU A 52 -15.78 0.42 7.97
N ARG A 53 -16.09 0.12 6.71
CA ARG A 53 -17.29 0.55 5.99
C ARG A 53 -17.86 -0.59 5.14
N PRO A 54 -19.16 -0.56 4.77
CA PRO A 54 -19.78 -1.59 3.94
C PRO A 54 -19.45 -1.40 2.44
N ILE A 55 -18.17 -1.45 2.07
CA ILE A 55 -17.67 -1.14 0.72
C ILE A 55 -17.40 -2.37 -0.17
N TYR A 56 -17.42 -3.57 0.39
CA TYR A 56 -16.85 -4.76 -0.25
C TYR A 56 -17.75 -5.43 -1.30
N SER A 57 -19.07 -5.20 -1.30
CA SER A 57 -19.96 -5.92 -2.23
C SER A 57 -19.62 -5.66 -3.69
N LYS A 58 -19.17 -4.44 -4.03
CA LYS A 58 -18.77 -4.08 -5.40
C LYS A 58 -17.48 -4.77 -5.85
N THR A 59 -16.63 -5.22 -4.93
CA THR A 59 -15.35 -5.88 -5.27
C THR A 59 -15.53 -7.37 -5.59
N ALA A 60 -16.67 -7.96 -5.25
CA ALA A 60 -16.92 -9.41 -5.38
C ALA A 60 -17.06 -9.92 -6.83
N ALA A 61 -17.15 -9.00 -7.80
CA ALA A 61 -17.14 -9.29 -9.22
C ALA A 61 -16.29 -8.25 -9.97
N TYR A 62 -15.80 -8.63 -11.16
CA TYR A 62 -15.00 -7.77 -12.04
C TYR A 62 -13.65 -7.31 -11.46
N GLY A 63 -13.17 -7.97 -10.40
CA GLY A 63 -11.88 -7.72 -9.79
C GLY A 63 -11.87 -6.60 -8.74
N HIS A 64 -10.88 -6.66 -7.85
CA HIS A 64 -10.68 -5.72 -6.74
C HIS A 64 -9.85 -4.50 -7.13
N PHE A 65 -9.05 -4.59 -8.20
CA PHE A 65 -8.04 -3.61 -8.56
C PHE A 65 -8.28 -3.01 -9.96
N GLY A 66 -7.76 -1.81 -10.19
CA GLY A 66 -7.81 -1.11 -11.48
C GLY A 66 -9.18 -0.49 -11.81
N ARG A 67 -9.99 -0.22 -10.79
CA ARG A 67 -11.35 0.31 -10.92
C ARG A 67 -11.48 1.60 -10.11
N ASN A 68 -11.87 2.70 -10.76
CA ASN A 68 -11.98 4.02 -10.13
C ASN A 68 -13.35 4.24 -9.48
N GLU A 69 -13.73 3.39 -8.54
CA GLU A 69 -14.93 3.56 -7.72
C GLU A 69 -14.58 4.40 -6.47
N PRO A 70 -15.46 5.31 -6.00
CA PRO A 70 -15.21 6.12 -4.80
C PRO A 70 -14.94 5.28 -3.53
N GLU A 71 -15.47 4.06 -3.48
CA GLU A 71 -15.30 3.15 -2.35
C GLU A 71 -13.91 2.51 -2.29
N PHE A 72 -13.17 2.46 -3.41
CA PHE A 72 -11.90 1.75 -3.54
C PHE A 72 -10.73 2.69 -3.23
N THR A 73 -10.61 3.05 -1.96
CA THR A 73 -9.59 3.98 -1.46
C THR A 73 -8.16 3.53 -1.75
N TRP A 74 -7.91 2.24 -1.94
CA TRP A 74 -6.60 1.70 -2.33
C TRP A 74 -6.19 2.02 -3.78
N GLU A 75 -7.11 2.50 -4.62
CA GLU A 75 -6.82 2.97 -5.98
C GLU A 75 -6.43 4.46 -6.01
N ALA A 76 -6.55 5.18 -4.89
CA ALA A 76 -6.18 6.58 -4.81
C ALA A 76 -4.67 6.79 -5.00
N LEU A 77 -4.32 7.89 -5.68
CA LEU A 77 -2.93 8.31 -5.93
C LEU A 77 -2.49 9.47 -5.01
N ASP A 78 -3.11 9.59 -3.85
CA ASP A 78 -2.90 10.67 -2.87
C ASP A 78 -1.46 10.70 -2.31
N LYS A 79 -0.76 9.56 -2.28
CA LYS A 79 0.64 9.47 -1.84
C LYS A 79 1.67 9.88 -2.89
N VAL A 80 1.29 10.00 -4.16
CA VAL A 80 2.24 10.31 -5.25
C VAL A 80 3.00 11.63 -5.04
N PRO A 81 2.36 12.74 -4.65
CA PRO A 81 3.08 14.00 -4.43
C PRO A 81 4.15 13.88 -3.33
N ALA A 82 3.81 13.21 -2.22
CA ALA A 82 4.74 13.01 -1.10
C ALA A 82 5.94 12.15 -1.52
N LEU A 83 5.70 11.07 -2.27
CA LEU A 83 6.77 10.20 -2.75
C LEU A 83 7.69 10.90 -3.77
N LYS A 84 7.13 11.72 -4.67
CA LYS A 84 7.92 12.49 -5.63
C LYS A 84 8.83 13.54 -4.98
N ALA A 85 8.47 14.04 -3.80
CA ALA A 85 9.29 15.00 -3.07
C ALA A 85 10.53 14.38 -2.40
N GLU A 86 10.62 13.04 -2.37
CA GLU A 86 11.73 12.29 -1.77
C GLU A 86 12.67 11.66 -2.82
N LEU A 87 12.36 11.87 -4.12
CA LEU A 87 13.19 11.49 -5.26
C LEU A 87 14.28 12.54 -5.51
#